data_AF-A0A9P7T7M3-F1
#
_entry.id   AF-A0A9P7T7M3-F1
#
_cell.length_a   1.000
_cell.length_b   1.000
_cell.length_c   1.000
_cell.angle_alpha   90.00
_cell.angle_beta   90.00
_cell.angle_gamma   90.00
#
_symmetry.space_group_name_H-M   'P 1'
#
loop_
_entity.id
_entity.type
_entity.pdbx_description
1 polymer ?
#
loop_
_entity_poly.entity_id
_entity_poly.type
_entity_poly.pdbx_seq_one_letter_code
_entity_poly.pdbx_strand_id
1 'polypeptide(L)'
;MILNTVVGFLAIGLAPMAVTAAHFPVTGVPVAEGADVPARLNVNDLYSKGGPQWDVYIRALRSLQDKDESDPLSYFQVSGIHGLPYIEWENGGPLRADGWRGYCPHGESLFLPWHRPYVLLFEQVLVAEAQKIAATYPESVRSQYVDAANTLRAPFWDWSRDSNVPPCSVPATLTVKIPDGENLTTTRIKNPLQTYTYPRKARSGQFGPFTRSPTTSRCPAPNSYPYTANRRLGQLGLKQETYDAFTYSQTFNQFANSREDGIGLEQIHNSIHFYAGCGGQFLDSNVAAFDGLFMLHHSHVDRLWAYYNFINPSQAVFDYSYYGQSRYSSPQNTVITPNSPLQPFYDDKDTYWTSAKVASIKGMGYTYEGLEYWKKSPDELRSDSMRIINSLYAPIDDGGFFKRSTGQAKTRYFARVELEREHIERPSTVNIFVDGKPAGKVVVMQLPEAGTLQGRVAVDAEVHSAFSANPATNGTVSSIEHLVEVEIRRPDGSAIPVNTVPSLKLTLEEVAVTPAKSNSEFPKPGNKNKVAASLRDRHGKASS
;
A
#
# COMPACT_ATOMS: atom_id res chain seq x y z
N MET A 1 -27.95 21.09 81.57
CA MET A 1 -28.49 22.29 80.92
C MET A 1 -27.40 22.81 79.98
N ILE A 2 -27.67 22.62 78.68
CA ILE A 2 -27.05 23.10 77.44
C ILE A 2 -25.88 24.10 77.57
N LEU A 3 -24.74 23.77 76.94
CA LEU A 3 -23.80 24.74 76.39
C LEU A 3 -23.63 24.46 74.89
N ASN A 4 -23.96 25.46 74.07
CA ASN A 4 -23.73 25.46 72.63
C ASN A 4 -22.29 25.87 72.35
N THR A 5 -21.55 25.03 71.61
CA THR A 5 -20.35 25.47 70.91
C THR A 5 -20.33 24.83 69.52
N VAL A 6 -20.32 25.70 68.51
CA VAL A 6 -20.14 25.36 67.10
C VAL A 6 -18.69 24.96 66.86
N VAL A 7 -18.46 23.82 66.22
CA VAL A 7 -17.18 23.49 65.57
C VAL A 7 -17.50 23.04 64.15
N GLY A 8 -16.94 23.77 63.17
CA GLY A 8 -17.11 23.51 61.74
C GLY A 8 -16.34 22.28 61.27
N PHE A 9 -16.94 21.52 60.37
CA PHE A 9 -16.26 20.51 59.56
C PHE A 9 -15.95 21.10 58.18
N LEU A 10 -14.65 21.25 57.89
CA LEU A 10 -14.15 21.44 56.53
C LEU A 10 -14.43 20.14 55.75
N ALA A 11 -15.38 20.18 54.81
CA ALA A 11 -15.51 19.13 53.80
C ALA A 11 -14.56 19.47 52.65
N ILE A 12 -13.40 18.81 52.63
CA ILE A 12 -12.51 18.81 51.45
C ILE A 12 -13.19 17.96 50.39
N GLY A 13 -13.81 18.61 49.42
CA GLY A 13 -14.34 17.96 48.23
C GLY A 13 -13.18 17.41 47.40
N LEU A 14 -13.02 16.09 47.39
CA LEU A 14 -12.24 15.40 46.36
C LEU A 14 -13.06 15.42 45.07
N ALA A 15 -12.81 16.42 44.22
CA ALA A 15 -13.20 16.34 42.83
C ALA A 15 -12.40 15.18 42.18
N PRO A 16 -13.04 14.26 41.43
CA PRO A 16 -12.31 13.27 40.67
C PRO A 16 -11.53 14.02 39.59
N MET A 17 -10.20 14.06 39.70
CA MET A 17 -9.37 14.43 38.56
C MET A 17 -9.60 13.35 37.50
N ALA A 18 -10.32 13.71 36.43
CA ALA A 18 -10.37 12.93 35.22
C ALA A 18 -8.94 12.90 34.66
N VAL A 19 -8.19 11.85 34.98
CA VAL A 19 -6.97 11.53 34.25
C VAL A 19 -7.44 11.10 32.87
N THR A 20 -7.39 12.01 31.90
CA THR A 20 -7.49 11.63 30.49
C THR A 20 -6.32 10.70 30.21
N ALA A 21 -6.60 9.42 29.95
CA ALA A 21 -5.54 8.48 29.57
C ALA A 21 -4.83 9.04 28.33
N ALA A 22 -3.50 9.10 28.37
CA ALA A 22 -2.70 9.53 27.22
C ALA A 22 -2.91 8.57 26.03
N HIS A 23 -2.94 9.09 24.81
CA HIS A 23 -3.12 8.28 23.59
C HIS A 23 -1.94 7.32 23.41
N PHE A 24 -2.15 6.19 22.74
CA PHE A 24 -1.05 5.30 22.37
C PHE A 24 -0.10 5.99 21.34
N PRO A 25 1.17 6.24 21.69
CA PRO A 25 2.08 6.95 20.80
C PRO A 25 2.60 6.01 19.69
N VAL A 26 2.42 6.42 18.44
CA VAL A 26 2.94 5.71 17.27
C VAL A 26 4.31 6.26 16.93
N THR A 27 5.36 5.64 17.46
CA THR A 27 6.76 6.10 17.32
C THR A 27 7.59 5.21 16.39
N GLY A 28 7.12 3.99 16.16
CA GLY A 28 7.95 2.91 15.65
C GLY A 28 8.76 2.24 16.74
N VAL A 29 9.58 1.26 16.35
CA VAL A 29 10.40 0.49 17.28
C VAL A 29 11.63 1.32 17.68
N PRO A 30 11.83 1.63 18.97
CA PRO A 30 12.98 2.42 19.41
C PRO A 30 14.32 1.79 18.97
N VAL A 31 15.22 2.64 18.50
CA VAL A 31 16.61 2.27 18.18
C VAL A 31 17.52 3.11 19.07
N ALA A 32 18.49 2.46 19.71
CA ALA A 32 19.43 3.15 20.58
C ALA A 32 20.21 4.21 19.80
N GLU A 33 20.53 5.33 20.45
CA GLU A 33 21.30 6.41 19.84
C GLU A 33 22.67 5.88 19.34
N GLY A 34 23.03 6.22 18.10
CA GLY A 34 24.26 5.75 17.45
C GLY A 34 24.24 4.31 16.93
N ALA A 35 23.17 3.53 17.19
CA ALA A 35 23.04 2.18 16.66
C ALA A 35 22.56 2.17 15.20
N ASP A 36 22.84 1.05 14.51
CA ASP A 36 22.32 0.82 13.17
C ASP A 36 20.81 0.60 13.21
N VAL A 37 20.09 1.28 12.33
CA VAL A 37 18.62 1.18 12.23
C VAL A 37 18.27 -0.09 11.44
N PRO A 38 17.49 -1.02 12.01
CA PRO A 38 17.12 -2.26 11.31
C PRO A 38 16.28 -2.01 10.05
N ALA A 39 16.56 -2.77 9.00
CA ALA A 39 15.82 -2.69 7.74
C ALA A 39 14.54 -3.55 7.78
N ARG A 40 13.46 -3.06 7.17
CA ARG A 40 12.36 -3.93 6.74
C ARG A 40 12.88 -4.84 5.63
N LEU A 41 12.64 -6.15 5.76
CA LEU A 41 13.16 -7.17 4.83
C LEU A 41 12.07 -7.67 3.90
N ASN A 42 12.48 -8.16 2.72
CA ASN A 42 11.56 -8.86 1.83
C ASN A 42 11.07 -10.14 2.53
N VAL A 43 9.75 -10.34 2.56
CA VAL A 43 9.13 -11.49 3.22
C VAL A 43 9.56 -12.83 2.62
N ASN A 44 9.88 -12.88 1.33
CA ASN A 44 10.35 -14.10 0.67
C ASN A 44 11.79 -14.45 1.11
N ASP A 45 12.64 -13.45 1.32
CA ASP A 45 14.00 -13.63 1.85
C ASP A 45 13.94 -14.05 3.32
N LEU A 46 13.07 -13.42 4.12
CA LEU A 46 12.86 -13.79 5.52
C LEU A 46 12.33 -15.24 5.64
N TYR A 47 11.37 -15.62 4.80
CA TYR A 47 10.80 -16.96 4.79
C TYR A 47 11.82 -18.03 4.36
N SER A 48 12.57 -17.79 3.28
CA SER A 48 13.55 -18.73 2.77
C SER A 48 14.75 -18.91 3.71
N LYS A 49 15.19 -17.83 4.38
CA LYS A 49 16.25 -17.87 5.39
C LYS A 49 15.81 -18.64 6.65
N GLY A 50 14.55 -18.50 7.06
CA GLY A 50 14.03 -19.09 8.29
C GLY A 50 14.78 -18.64 9.54
N GLY A 51 14.78 -19.51 10.57
CA GLY A 51 15.51 -19.26 11.81
C GLY A 51 14.85 -18.24 12.74
N PRO A 52 15.58 -17.74 13.75
CA PRO A 52 14.99 -17.03 14.89
C PRO A 52 14.10 -15.85 14.52
N GLN A 53 14.49 -15.03 13.55
CA GLN A 53 13.70 -13.86 13.14
C GLN A 53 12.39 -14.26 12.45
N TRP A 54 12.42 -15.31 11.62
CA TRP A 54 11.20 -15.88 11.04
C TRP A 54 10.30 -16.53 12.10
N ASP A 55 10.91 -17.30 13.02
CA ASP A 55 10.20 -17.97 14.11
C ASP A 55 9.45 -16.96 14.98
N VAL A 56 10.12 -15.88 15.43
CA VAL A 56 9.46 -14.84 16.25
C VAL A 56 8.47 -14.00 15.44
N TYR A 57 8.71 -13.74 14.15
CA TYR A 57 7.76 -13.02 13.31
C TYR A 57 6.41 -13.73 13.22
N ILE A 58 6.41 -15.02 12.85
CA ILE A 58 5.17 -15.78 12.72
C ILE A 58 4.48 -15.97 14.07
N ARG A 59 5.25 -16.22 15.14
CA ARG A 59 4.68 -16.34 16.48
C ARG A 59 4.10 -15.03 17.00
N ALA A 60 4.75 -13.90 16.76
CA ALA A 60 4.27 -12.58 17.16
C ALA A 60 3.00 -12.18 16.41
N LEU A 61 2.96 -12.40 15.09
CA LEU A 61 1.75 -12.15 14.31
C LEU A 61 0.59 -13.03 14.78
N ARG A 62 0.86 -14.30 15.11
CA ARG A 62 -0.15 -15.18 15.70
C ARG A 62 -0.61 -14.69 17.07
N SER A 63 0.30 -14.24 17.93
CA SER A 63 -0.01 -13.65 19.24
C SER A 63 -0.95 -12.45 19.10
N LEU A 64 -0.65 -11.53 18.16
CA LEU A 64 -1.52 -10.39 17.87
C LEU A 64 -2.92 -10.80 17.43
N GLN A 65 -3.03 -11.84 16.59
CA GLN A 65 -4.31 -12.37 16.11
C GLN A 65 -5.14 -13.04 17.21
N ASP A 66 -4.50 -13.55 18.26
CA ASP A 66 -5.13 -14.26 19.37
C ASP A 66 -5.50 -13.35 20.55
N LYS A 67 -5.11 -12.06 20.54
CA LYS A 67 -5.52 -11.06 21.53
C LYS A 67 -7.04 -10.87 21.56
N ASP A 68 -7.57 -10.49 22.73
CA ASP A 68 -8.99 -10.13 22.88
C ASP A 68 -9.33 -8.99 21.91
N GLU A 69 -10.47 -9.10 21.24
CA GLU A 69 -10.88 -8.16 20.21
C GLU A 69 -11.25 -6.77 20.76
N SER A 70 -11.30 -6.59 22.07
CA SER A 70 -11.48 -5.30 22.75
C SER A 70 -10.14 -4.66 23.16
N ASP A 71 -9.01 -5.37 23.08
CA ASP A 71 -7.69 -4.78 23.27
C ASP A 71 -7.39 -3.85 22.07
N PRO A 72 -7.19 -2.53 22.28
CA PRO A 72 -6.95 -1.57 21.20
C PRO A 72 -5.72 -1.91 20.36
N LEU A 73 -4.78 -2.70 20.89
CA LEU A 73 -3.56 -3.14 20.21
C LEU A 73 -3.68 -4.58 19.66
N SER A 74 -4.87 -5.18 19.71
CA SER A 74 -5.14 -6.47 19.04
C SER A 74 -5.06 -6.34 17.52
N TYR A 75 -4.82 -7.46 16.84
CA TYR A 75 -4.90 -7.50 15.38
C TYR A 75 -6.28 -7.03 14.90
N PHE A 76 -7.36 -7.34 15.63
CA PHE A 76 -8.71 -6.93 15.25
C PHE A 76 -8.86 -5.39 15.26
N GLN A 77 -8.46 -4.74 16.35
CA GLN A 77 -8.59 -3.29 16.50
C GLN A 77 -7.65 -2.54 15.54
N VAL A 78 -6.39 -2.95 15.44
CA VAL A 78 -5.41 -2.33 14.53
C VAL A 78 -5.82 -2.51 13.07
N SER A 79 -6.26 -3.70 12.65
CA SER A 79 -6.80 -3.91 11.30
C SER A 79 -8.09 -3.11 11.05
N GLY A 80 -8.92 -2.95 12.10
CA GLY A 80 -10.19 -2.22 12.04
C GLY A 80 -10.03 -0.72 11.71
N ILE A 81 -8.90 -0.10 12.06
CA ILE A 81 -8.61 1.31 11.76
C ILE A 81 -8.85 1.64 10.27
N HIS A 82 -8.48 0.72 9.37
CA HIS A 82 -8.61 0.96 7.93
C HIS A 82 -10.07 1.14 7.49
N GLY A 83 -11.00 0.34 8.01
CA GLY A 83 -12.36 0.24 7.50
C GLY A 83 -13.36 -0.19 8.57
N LEU A 84 -13.93 -1.39 8.42
CA LEU A 84 -14.83 -1.97 9.39
C LEU A 84 -14.07 -2.60 10.57
N PRO A 85 -14.66 -2.61 11.77
CA PRO A 85 -15.86 -1.87 12.14
C PRO A 85 -15.58 -0.36 12.21
N TYR A 86 -16.56 0.48 11.86
CA TYR A 86 -16.42 1.93 11.96
C TYR A 86 -16.57 2.38 13.41
N ILE A 87 -15.50 2.22 14.19
CA ILE A 87 -15.41 2.61 15.60
C ILE A 87 -14.19 3.49 15.83
N GLU A 88 -14.23 4.24 16.92
CA GLU A 88 -13.11 5.10 17.31
C GLU A 88 -11.98 4.23 17.87
N TRP A 89 -10.75 4.52 17.44
CA TRP A 89 -9.55 3.87 17.94
C TRP A 89 -8.78 4.84 18.83
N GLU A 90 -8.49 4.44 20.08
CA GLU A 90 -7.68 5.18 21.07
C GLU A 90 -8.01 6.68 21.18
N ASN A 91 -9.29 7.06 21.30
CA ASN A 91 -9.72 8.48 21.33
C ASN A 91 -9.22 9.32 20.15
N GLY A 92 -8.99 8.66 19.01
CA GLY A 92 -8.40 9.22 17.80
C GLY A 92 -9.20 10.34 17.12
N GLY A 93 -10.40 10.62 17.62
CA GLY A 93 -11.29 11.66 17.15
C GLY A 93 -12.66 11.07 16.82
N PRO A 94 -13.76 11.75 17.20
CA PRO A 94 -15.10 11.21 17.06
C PRO A 94 -15.51 11.02 15.60
N LEU A 95 -16.49 10.15 15.36
CA LEU A 95 -17.09 9.97 14.03
C LEU A 95 -17.70 11.28 13.52
N ARG A 96 -17.25 11.73 12.35
CA ARG A 96 -17.75 12.91 11.61
C ARG A 96 -18.03 12.64 10.14
N ALA A 97 -17.82 11.40 9.69
CA ALA A 97 -18.03 10.98 8.31
C ALA A 97 -19.48 11.20 7.84
N ASP A 98 -19.64 11.77 6.64
CA ASP A 98 -20.89 11.92 5.88
C ASP A 98 -20.88 11.13 4.55
N GLY A 99 -19.83 10.32 4.33
CA GLY A 99 -19.67 9.35 3.25
C GLY A 99 -18.92 8.12 3.75
N TRP A 100 -17.74 7.83 3.17
CA TRP A 100 -16.84 6.78 3.66
C TRP A 100 -16.51 6.95 5.14
N ARG A 101 -16.58 5.85 5.90
CA ARG A 101 -16.50 5.83 7.37
C ARG A 101 -15.23 5.18 7.92
N GLY A 102 -14.36 4.59 7.10
CA GLY A 102 -13.04 4.14 7.57
C GLY A 102 -12.09 5.34 7.78
N TYR A 103 -10.99 5.14 8.50
CA TYR A 103 -9.97 6.20 8.62
C TYR A 103 -9.12 6.35 7.36
N CYS A 104 -9.01 5.31 6.53
CA CYS A 104 -8.06 5.31 5.42
C CYS A 104 -8.45 6.29 4.29
N PRO A 105 -7.54 7.20 3.89
CA PRO A 105 -7.70 8.02 2.69
C PRO A 105 -7.33 7.24 1.43
N HIS A 106 -8.16 7.38 0.39
CA HIS A 106 -7.93 6.84 -0.95
C HIS A 106 -8.38 7.87 -2.00
N GLY A 107 -7.73 7.88 -3.17
CA GLY A 107 -7.94 8.85 -4.24
C GLY A 107 -7.48 10.27 -3.88
N GLU A 108 -6.66 10.43 -2.84
CA GLU A 108 -6.22 11.73 -2.36
C GLU A 108 -4.76 11.77 -1.89
N SER A 109 -4.20 12.98 -1.73
CA SER A 109 -2.78 13.17 -1.40
C SER A 109 -2.40 12.68 0.01
N LEU A 110 -3.38 12.36 0.86
CA LEU A 110 -3.15 11.71 2.15
C LEU A 110 -2.88 10.19 2.03
N PHE A 111 -3.07 9.56 0.86
CA PHE A 111 -2.89 8.11 0.68
C PHE A 111 -1.55 7.60 1.24
N LEU A 112 -0.41 8.01 0.68
CA LEU A 112 0.90 7.54 1.16
C LEU A 112 1.19 7.99 2.60
N PRO A 113 1.01 9.28 2.96
CA PRO A 113 1.36 9.74 4.30
C PRO A 113 0.53 9.13 5.41
N TRP A 114 -0.74 8.76 5.18
CA TRP A 114 -1.56 8.12 6.19
C TRP A 114 -1.19 6.65 6.41
N HIS A 115 -0.84 5.92 5.35
CA HIS A 115 -0.49 4.50 5.46
C HIS A 115 0.88 4.28 6.12
N ARG A 116 1.81 5.24 6.09
CA ARG A 116 3.11 5.12 6.79
C ARG A 116 2.99 4.95 8.31
N PRO A 117 2.34 5.86 9.07
CA PRO A 117 2.13 5.66 10.51
C PRO A 117 1.23 4.46 10.79
N TYR A 118 0.37 4.04 9.85
CA TYR A 118 -0.40 2.82 10.01
C TYR A 118 0.48 1.55 10.03
N VAL A 119 1.39 1.42 9.06
CA VAL A 119 2.40 0.34 9.04
C VAL A 119 3.32 0.46 10.26
N LEU A 120 3.65 1.68 10.69
CA LEU A 120 4.49 1.94 11.87
C LEU A 120 3.83 1.44 13.16
N LEU A 121 2.54 1.69 13.35
CA LEU A 121 1.75 1.16 14.46
C LEU A 121 1.77 -0.36 14.47
N PHE A 122 1.46 -0.99 13.32
CA PHE A 122 1.47 -2.45 13.19
C PHE A 122 2.85 -3.04 13.52
N GLU A 123 3.92 -2.45 13.00
CA GLU A 123 5.29 -2.87 13.29
C GLU A 123 5.62 -2.77 14.78
N GLN A 124 5.26 -1.65 15.42
CA GLN A 124 5.52 -1.40 16.83
C GLN A 124 4.85 -2.46 17.72
N VAL A 125 3.57 -2.78 17.47
CA VAL A 125 2.85 -3.80 18.26
C VAL A 125 3.34 -5.23 17.94
N LEU A 126 3.70 -5.51 16.69
CA LEU A 126 4.25 -6.80 16.27
C LEU A 126 5.60 -7.07 16.94
N VAL A 127 6.50 -6.09 16.93
CA VAL A 127 7.84 -6.26 17.51
C VAL A 127 7.78 -6.33 19.03
N ALA A 128 6.86 -5.59 19.68
CA ALA A 128 6.62 -5.74 21.11
C ALA A 128 6.21 -7.17 21.49
N GLU A 129 5.33 -7.81 20.71
CA GLU A 129 4.98 -9.23 20.90
C GLU A 129 6.17 -10.15 20.61
N ALA A 130 6.96 -9.87 19.56
CA ALA A 130 8.15 -10.65 19.24
C ALA A 130 9.19 -10.61 20.36
N GLN A 131 9.42 -9.45 20.99
CA GLN A 131 10.34 -9.28 22.12
C GLN A 131 9.87 -10.07 23.36
N LYS A 132 8.57 -10.01 23.70
CA LYS A 132 7.99 -10.82 24.78
C LYS A 132 8.19 -12.30 24.52
N ILE A 133 7.91 -12.75 23.30
CA ILE A 133 8.06 -14.15 22.89
C ILE A 133 9.53 -14.58 22.94
N ALA A 134 10.45 -13.76 22.43
CA ALA A 134 11.88 -14.04 22.42
C ALA A 134 12.44 -14.23 23.85
N ALA A 135 11.97 -13.44 24.81
CA ALA A 135 12.38 -13.56 26.21
C ALA A 135 12.02 -14.93 26.84
N THR A 136 11.02 -15.64 26.31
CA THR A 136 10.63 -16.98 26.78
C THR A 136 11.52 -18.12 26.28
N TYR A 137 12.45 -17.84 25.37
CA TYR A 137 13.35 -18.89 24.87
C TYR A 137 14.35 -19.36 25.92
N PRO A 138 14.84 -20.62 25.85
CA PRO A 138 15.85 -21.16 26.77
C PRO A 138 17.12 -20.33 26.78
N GLU A 139 17.83 -20.30 27.91
CA GLU A 139 19.00 -19.43 28.11
C GLU A 139 20.08 -19.64 27.03
N SER A 140 20.27 -20.89 26.61
CA SER A 140 21.23 -21.29 25.57
C SER A 140 21.03 -20.60 24.21
N VAL A 141 19.82 -20.15 23.90
CA VAL A 141 19.48 -19.50 22.61
C VAL A 141 18.79 -18.14 22.79
N ARG A 142 18.48 -17.74 24.01
CA ARG A 142 17.67 -16.54 24.31
C ARG A 142 18.25 -15.28 23.69
N SER A 143 19.57 -15.07 23.80
CA SER A 143 20.24 -13.91 23.20
C SER A 143 20.00 -13.82 21.70
N GLN A 144 20.17 -14.93 20.97
CA GLN A 144 19.93 -15.00 19.53
C GLN A 144 18.49 -14.62 19.15
N TYR A 145 17.50 -15.08 19.92
CA TYR A 145 16.09 -14.76 19.67
C TYR A 145 15.74 -13.32 20.06
N VAL A 146 16.33 -12.81 21.13
CA VAL A 146 16.17 -11.40 21.56
C VAL A 146 16.76 -10.47 20.50
N ASP A 147 17.95 -10.76 19.98
CA ASP A 147 18.57 -9.99 18.89
C ASP A 147 17.73 -10.03 17.61
N ALA A 148 17.19 -11.22 17.29
CA ALA A 148 16.30 -11.39 16.15
C ALA A 148 15.00 -10.57 16.29
N ALA A 149 14.42 -10.51 17.50
CA ALA A 149 13.24 -9.68 17.77
C ALA A 149 13.57 -8.18 17.74
N ASN A 150 14.71 -7.76 18.31
CA ASN A 150 15.14 -6.36 18.33
C ASN A 150 15.44 -5.81 16.92
N THR A 151 15.89 -6.67 16.02
CA THR A 151 16.14 -6.35 14.60
C THR A 151 14.95 -6.63 13.68
N LEU A 152 13.86 -7.21 14.19
CA LEU A 152 12.65 -7.46 13.41
C LEU A 152 11.95 -6.14 13.05
N ARG A 153 11.49 -6.02 11.82
CA ARG A 153 10.65 -4.95 11.30
C ARG A 153 9.56 -5.55 10.42
N ALA A 154 8.51 -4.78 10.09
CA ALA A 154 7.43 -5.27 9.25
C ALA A 154 7.97 -5.69 7.87
N PRO A 155 7.87 -6.97 7.47
CA PRO A 155 8.43 -7.40 6.19
C PRO A 155 7.57 -6.89 5.03
N PHE A 156 8.19 -6.73 3.86
CA PHE A 156 7.51 -6.25 2.65
C PHE A 156 7.38 -7.34 1.58
N TRP A 157 6.32 -7.26 0.77
CA TRP A 157 6.14 -8.09 -0.42
C TRP A 157 6.51 -7.29 -1.68
N ASP A 158 7.64 -7.64 -2.30
CA ASP A 158 8.14 -6.98 -3.52
C ASP A 158 7.45 -7.48 -4.79
N TRP A 159 6.17 -7.13 -4.94
CA TRP A 159 5.37 -7.46 -6.12
C TRP A 159 5.91 -6.83 -7.43
N SER A 160 6.79 -5.83 -7.33
CA SER A 160 7.47 -5.23 -8.49
C SER A 160 8.57 -6.14 -9.05
N ARG A 161 9.27 -6.88 -8.17
CA ARG A 161 10.33 -7.82 -8.56
C ARG A 161 9.78 -9.21 -8.87
N ASP A 162 8.93 -9.73 -7.99
CA ASP A 162 8.25 -11.03 -8.13
C ASP A 162 6.76 -10.81 -7.89
N SER A 163 5.98 -10.84 -8.97
CA SER A 163 4.55 -10.58 -8.94
C SER A 163 3.74 -11.70 -8.30
N ASN A 164 4.34 -12.87 -8.02
CA ASN A 164 3.65 -13.92 -7.28
C ASN A 164 3.34 -13.46 -5.85
N VAL A 165 2.22 -13.92 -5.31
CA VAL A 165 1.94 -13.77 -3.87
C VAL A 165 3.03 -14.48 -3.06
N PRO A 166 3.39 -13.99 -1.86
CA PRO A 166 4.44 -14.58 -1.05
C PRO A 166 4.20 -16.07 -0.79
N PRO A 167 5.15 -16.98 -1.06
CA PRO A 167 4.95 -18.42 -0.85
C PRO A 167 4.58 -18.79 0.60
N CYS A 168 5.01 -18.00 1.57
CA CYS A 168 4.66 -18.17 2.98
C CYS A 168 3.18 -17.90 3.30
N SER A 169 2.43 -17.25 2.42
CA SER A 169 1.01 -16.94 2.61
C SER A 169 0.07 -18.05 2.10
N VAL A 170 0.61 -19.08 1.47
CA VAL A 170 -0.14 -20.18 0.82
C VAL A 170 -0.48 -21.35 1.76
N PRO A 171 0.48 -21.94 2.51
CA PRO A 171 0.20 -23.17 3.25
C PRO A 171 -0.74 -22.91 4.44
N ALA A 172 -1.55 -23.91 4.81
CA ALA A 172 -2.45 -23.81 5.96
C ALA A 172 -1.73 -23.68 7.31
N THR A 173 -0.49 -24.16 7.37
CA THR A 173 0.35 -24.09 8.57
C THR A 173 1.78 -23.78 8.17
N LEU A 174 2.51 -23.08 9.02
CA LEU A 174 3.93 -22.82 8.90
C LEU A 174 4.71 -23.57 9.99
N THR A 175 5.94 -23.95 9.67
CA THR A 175 6.85 -24.59 10.61
C THR A 175 7.69 -23.52 11.32
N VAL A 176 7.75 -23.59 12.65
CA VAL A 176 8.56 -22.70 13.50
C VAL A 176 9.23 -23.48 14.63
N LYS A 177 10.31 -22.94 15.19
CA LYS A 177 10.93 -23.47 16.43
C LYS A 177 10.36 -22.77 17.66
N ILE A 178 9.96 -23.54 18.66
CA ILE A 178 9.45 -23.05 19.95
C ILE A 178 10.22 -23.65 21.12
N PRO A 179 10.21 -23.00 22.30
CA PRO A 179 10.73 -23.57 23.55
C PRO A 179 9.98 -24.85 23.95
N ASP A 180 10.73 -25.86 24.39
CA ASP A 180 10.25 -27.10 25.00
C ASP A 180 11.20 -27.49 26.15
N GLY A 181 10.87 -27.00 27.36
CA GLY A 181 11.81 -26.97 28.48
C GLY A 181 13.05 -26.15 28.12
N GLU A 182 14.23 -26.73 28.35
CA GLU A 182 15.53 -26.11 28.00
C GLU A 182 15.93 -26.30 26.51
N ASN A 183 15.12 -27.04 25.74
CA ASN A 183 15.39 -27.33 24.34
C ASN A 183 14.45 -26.56 23.41
N LEU A 184 14.71 -26.66 22.11
CA LEU A 184 13.78 -26.22 21.08
C LEU A 184 13.13 -27.43 20.41
N THR A 185 11.84 -27.33 20.14
CA THR A 185 11.12 -28.26 19.29
C THR A 185 10.59 -27.57 18.03
N THR A 186 10.52 -28.33 16.94
CA THR A 186 9.93 -27.85 15.68
C THR A 186 8.45 -28.16 15.69
N THR A 187 7.61 -27.13 15.51
CA THR A 187 6.15 -27.28 15.52
C THR A 187 5.51 -26.68 14.27
N ARG A 188 4.31 -27.15 13.92
CA ARG A 188 3.47 -26.55 12.88
C ARG A 188 2.38 -25.72 13.55
N ILE A 189 2.33 -24.43 13.23
CA ILE A 189 1.28 -23.52 13.71
C ILE A 189 0.39 -23.09 12.55
N LYS A 190 -0.89 -22.81 12.83
CA LYS A 190 -1.82 -22.24 11.86
C LYS A 190 -1.20 -20.99 11.26
N ASN A 191 -1.19 -20.89 9.94
CA ASN A 191 -0.50 -19.81 9.23
C ASN A 191 -1.25 -18.48 9.41
N PRO A 192 -0.70 -17.51 10.15
CA PRO A 192 -1.35 -16.22 10.35
C PRO A 192 -1.36 -15.35 9.08
N LEU A 193 -0.56 -15.69 8.07
CA LEU A 193 -0.51 -15.00 6.77
C LEU A 193 -1.49 -15.57 5.74
N GLN A 194 -2.12 -16.72 6.01
CA GLN A 194 -3.05 -17.34 5.07
C GLN A 194 -4.47 -16.79 5.23
N THR A 195 -4.97 -16.75 6.47
CA THR A 195 -6.34 -16.34 6.78
C THR A 195 -6.43 -15.85 8.22
N TYR A 196 -7.28 -14.86 8.46
CA TYR A 196 -7.68 -14.40 9.78
C TYR A 196 -9.11 -14.82 10.06
N THR A 197 -9.38 -15.28 11.29
CA THR A 197 -10.72 -15.65 11.73
C THR A 197 -11.30 -14.50 12.52
N TYR A 198 -12.37 -13.89 12.01
CA TYR A 198 -12.98 -12.75 12.66
C TYR A 198 -13.58 -13.14 14.01
N PRO A 199 -13.39 -12.32 15.05
CA PRO A 199 -13.94 -12.58 16.38
C PRO A 199 -15.45 -12.76 16.34
N ARG A 200 -15.98 -13.67 17.18
CA ARG A 200 -17.43 -13.91 17.25
C ARG A 200 -18.18 -12.66 17.70
N LYS A 201 -17.64 -11.90 18.67
CA LYS A 201 -18.24 -10.67 19.18
C LYS A 201 -18.42 -9.62 18.08
N ALA A 202 -17.44 -9.47 17.20
CA ALA A 202 -17.53 -8.58 16.03
C ALA A 202 -18.63 -9.01 15.07
N ARG A 203 -18.68 -10.30 14.72
CA ARG A 203 -19.72 -10.83 13.81
C ARG A 203 -21.13 -10.83 14.40
N SER A 204 -21.26 -10.81 15.73
CA SER A 204 -22.55 -10.62 16.41
C SER A 204 -22.94 -9.14 16.59
N GLY A 205 -22.14 -8.20 16.07
CA GLY A 205 -22.46 -6.78 16.07
C GLY A 205 -22.01 -6.00 17.32
N GLN A 206 -21.18 -6.58 18.19
CA GLN A 206 -20.72 -5.90 19.41
C GLN A 206 -19.95 -4.60 19.12
N PHE A 207 -19.28 -4.53 17.98
CA PHE A 207 -18.53 -3.36 17.52
C PHE A 207 -19.26 -2.60 16.40
N GLY A 208 -20.57 -2.82 16.24
CA GLY A 208 -21.36 -2.28 15.13
C GLY A 208 -21.43 -3.21 13.92
N PRO A 209 -21.96 -2.72 12.77
CA PRO A 209 -22.08 -3.52 11.56
C PRO A 209 -20.74 -4.10 11.12
N PHE A 210 -20.73 -5.39 10.79
CA PHE A 210 -19.51 -6.10 10.39
C PHE A 210 -19.82 -7.15 9.32
N THR A 211 -18.77 -7.68 8.69
CA THR A 211 -18.93 -8.70 7.64
C THR A 211 -19.53 -10.00 8.18
N ARG A 212 -20.36 -10.65 7.35
CA ARG A 212 -20.93 -11.98 7.65
C ARG A 212 -19.91 -13.11 7.47
N SER A 213 -18.90 -12.89 6.63
CA SER A 213 -17.84 -13.87 6.40
C SER A 213 -17.14 -14.20 7.72
N PRO A 214 -16.88 -15.49 8.05
CA PRO A 214 -16.22 -15.87 9.29
C PRO A 214 -14.71 -15.64 9.24
N THR A 215 -14.12 -15.58 8.05
CA THR A 215 -12.68 -15.48 7.84
C THR A 215 -12.36 -14.61 6.64
N THR A 216 -11.12 -14.14 6.56
CA THR A 216 -10.57 -13.65 5.28
C THR A 216 -10.33 -14.83 4.33
N SER A 217 -10.54 -14.59 3.05
CA SER A 217 -10.31 -15.53 1.96
C SER A 217 -9.80 -14.78 0.73
N ARG A 218 -9.11 -15.50 -0.15
CA ARG A 218 -8.56 -14.98 -1.42
C ARG A 218 -8.95 -15.95 -2.53
N CYS A 219 -9.26 -15.42 -3.72
CA CYS A 219 -9.69 -16.22 -4.87
C CYS A 219 -10.82 -17.23 -4.52
N PRO A 220 -11.98 -16.81 -3.98
CA PRO A 220 -13.09 -17.74 -3.78
C PRO A 220 -13.49 -18.45 -5.09
N ALA A 221 -14.07 -19.65 -4.95
CA ALA A 221 -14.50 -20.46 -6.08
C ALA A 221 -15.39 -19.65 -7.04
N PRO A 222 -15.26 -19.84 -8.37
CA PRO A 222 -14.50 -20.90 -9.05
C PRO A 222 -12.98 -20.63 -9.20
N ASN A 223 -12.48 -19.51 -8.70
CA ASN A 223 -11.04 -19.24 -8.69
C ASN A 223 -10.34 -20.06 -7.61
N SER A 224 -9.00 -20.06 -7.64
CA SER A 224 -8.16 -20.76 -6.67
C SER A 224 -6.94 -19.96 -6.27
N TYR A 225 -6.65 -19.91 -4.99
CA TYR A 225 -5.44 -19.31 -4.44
C TYR A 225 -4.34 -20.38 -4.26
N PRO A 226 -3.08 -20.12 -4.66
CA PRO A 226 -2.54 -18.88 -5.23
C PRO A 226 -2.62 -18.82 -6.77
N TYR A 227 -2.99 -19.92 -7.44
CA TYR A 227 -2.86 -20.07 -8.90
C TYR A 227 -3.51 -18.94 -9.70
N THR A 228 -4.74 -18.59 -9.37
CA THR A 228 -5.46 -17.52 -10.09
C THR A 228 -4.87 -16.15 -9.81
N ALA A 229 -4.47 -15.87 -8.56
CA ALA A 229 -3.82 -14.61 -8.19
C ALA A 229 -2.51 -14.44 -8.96
N ASN A 230 -1.62 -15.44 -8.89
CA ASN A 230 -0.32 -15.41 -9.58
C ASN A 230 -0.48 -15.28 -11.10
N ARG A 231 -1.42 -16.02 -11.70
CA ARG A 231 -1.70 -15.90 -13.14
C ARG A 231 -2.13 -14.48 -13.53
N ARG A 232 -3.01 -13.85 -12.74
CA ARG A 232 -3.52 -12.50 -13.01
C ARG A 232 -2.45 -11.43 -12.77
N LEU A 233 -1.69 -11.53 -11.67
CA LEU A 233 -0.59 -10.62 -11.34
C LEU A 233 0.55 -10.69 -12.37
N GLY A 234 0.84 -11.88 -12.89
CA GLY A 234 1.82 -12.09 -13.96
C GLY A 234 1.50 -11.38 -15.28
N GLN A 235 0.29 -10.83 -15.45
CA GLN A 235 -0.15 -10.12 -16.66
C GLN A 235 -0.01 -8.60 -16.58
N LEU A 236 0.40 -8.04 -15.43
CA LEU A 236 0.29 -6.60 -15.15
C LEU A 236 1.54 -5.76 -15.45
N GLY A 237 2.66 -6.38 -15.84
CA GLY A 237 3.89 -5.63 -16.13
C GLY A 237 4.40 -4.80 -14.94
N LEU A 238 4.11 -5.21 -13.69
CA LEU A 238 4.34 -4.42 -12.45
C LEU A 238 5.75 -3.86 -12.32
N LYS A 239 6.77 -4.61 -12.79
CA LYS A 239 8.16 -4.15 -12.81
C LYS A 239 8.32 -2.84 -13.61
N GLN A 240 7.77 -2.82 -14.82
CA GLN A 240 7.80 -1.67 -15.72
C GLN A 240 6.97 -0.52 -15.15
N GLU A 241 5.77 -0.80 -14.64
CA GLU A 241 4.90 0.23 -14.04
C GLU A 241 5.59 0.93 -12.85
N THR A 242 6.23 0.15 -11.96
CA THR A 242 7.00 0.71 -10.84
C THR A 242 8.16 1.54 -11.35
N TYR A 243 8.94 1.06 -12.30
CA TYR A 243 10.06 1.82 -12.86
C TYR A 243 9.61 3.13 -13.52
N ASP A 244 8.51 3.09 -14.25
CA ASP A 244 7.94 4.25 -14.90
C ASP A 244 7.37 5.26 -13.88
N ALA A 245 6.82 4.81 -12.76
CA ALA A 245 6.39 5.69 -11.68
C ALA A 245 7.57 6.52 -11.13
N PHE A 246 8.76 5.93 -10.96
CA PHE A 246 9.96 6.67 -10.55
C PHE A 246 10.51 7.59 -11.63
N THR A 247 10.44 7.16 -12.90
CA THR A 247 11.06 7.87 -14.03
C THR A 247 10.23 9.05 -14.53
N TYR A 248 8.90 8.92 -14.55
CA TYR A 248 8.01 9.87 -15.22
C TYR A 248 7.23 10.79 -14.28
N SER A 249 7.26 10.54 -12.96
CA SER A 249 6.59 11.40 -11.99
C SER A 249 7.45 12.59 -11.61
N GLN A 250 6.95 13.80 -11.86
CA GLN A 250 7.60 15.06 -11.55
C GLN A 250 7.10 15.67 -10.24
N THR A 251 5.85 15.40 -9.88
CA THR A 251 5.20 15.87 -8.66
C THR A 251 4.93 14.74 -7.69
N PHE A 252 4.69 15.08 -6.41
CA PHE A 252 4.22 14.13 -5.41
C PHE A 252 2.97 13.38 -5.88
N ASN A 253 1.95 14.05 -6.45
CA ASN A 253 0.71 13.34 -6.81
C ASN A 253 0.87 12.46 -8.04
N GLN A 254 1.66 12.86 -9.04
CA GLN A 254 1.98 11.98 -10.17
C GLN A 254 2.62 10.66 -9.69
N PHE A 255 3.40 10.72 -8.60
CA PHE A 255 3.98 9.55 -7.96
C PHE A 255 3.02 8.83 -7.00
N ALA A 256 2.20 9.55 -6.24
CA ALA A 256 1.51 9.01 -5.08
C ALA A 256 0.12 8.44 -5.40
N ASN A 257 -0.67 9.14 -6.22
CA ASN A 257 -2.11 8.91 -6.30
C ASN A 257 -2.65 9.14 -7.73
N SER A 258 -3.97 8.98 -7.87
CA SER A 258 -4.69 9.06 -9.15
C SER A 258 -5.32 10.45 -9.44
N ARG A 259 -4.82 11.54 -8.82
CA ARG A 259 -5.36 12.91 -9.01
C ARG A 259 -4.72 13.67 -10.18
N GLU A 260 -3.51 13.28 -10.57
CA GLU A 260 -2.75 13.90 -11.66
C GLU A 260 -2.44 12.86 -12.74
N ASP A 261 -1.80 13.29 -13.83
CA ASP A 261 -1.55 12.47 -15.02
C ASP A 261 -0.34 11.52 -14.92
N GLY A 262 -0.06 11.05 -13.70
CA GLY A 262 0.98 10.08 -13.41
C GLY A 262 0.47 8.63 -13.41
N ILE A 263 1.40 7.69 -13.22
CA ILE A 263 1.01 6.28 -12.97
C ILE A 263 0.43 6.17 -11.55
N GLY A 264 1.05 6.84 -10.56
CA GLY A 264 0.62 6.79 -9.17
C GLY A 264 0.85 5.42 -8.51
N LEU A 265 1.53 5.39 -7.37
CA LEU A 265 1.67 4.16 -6.57
C LEU A 265 0.31 3.63 -6.14
N GLU A 266 -0.68 4.49 -5.90
CA GLU A 266 -2.06 4.07 -5.62
C GLU A 266 -2.67 3.23 -6.76
N GLN A 267 -2.38 3.52 -8.03
CA GLN A 267 -2.88 2.71 -9.15
C GLN A 267 -2.31 1.29 -9.08
N ILE A 268 -1.00 1.18 -8.85
CA ILE A 268 -0.34 -0.12 -8.79
C ILE A 268 -0.79 -0.89 -7.53
N HIS A 269 -0.91 -0.20 -6.39
CA HIS A 269 -1.53 -0.69 -5.17
C HIS A 269 -2.92 -1.28 -5.41
N ASN A 270 -3.79 -0.55 -6.12
CA ASN A 270 -5.15 -0.99 -6.44
C ASN A 270 -5.13 -2.27 -7.28
N SER A 271 -4.21 -2.38 -8.23
CA SER A 271 -3.97 -3.61 -8.98
C SER A 271 -3.61 -4.78 -8.07
N ILE A 272 -2.73 -4.59 -7.09
CA ILE A 272 -2.37 -5.67 -6.16
C ILE A 272 -3.59 -6.13 -5.34
N HIS A 273 -4.36 -5.21 -4.75
CA HIS A 273 -5.59 -5.55 -4.03
C HIS A 273 -6.58 -6.32 -4.90
N PHE A 274 -6.82 -5.84 -6.12
CA PHE A 274 -7.77 -6.44 -7.06
C PHE A 274 -7.37 -7.85 -7.48
N TYR A 275 -6.12 -8.03 -7.92
CA TYR A 275 -5.69 -9.28 -8.53
C TYR A 275 -5.23 -10.32 -7.52
N ALA A 276 -4.61 -9.92 -6.40
CA ALA A 276 -4.22 -10.84 -5.34
C ALA A 276 -5.42 -11.26 -4.47
N GLY A 277 -6.39 -10.34 -4.26
CA GLY A 277 -7.64 -10.65 -3.58
C GLY A 277 -8.56 -11.53 -4.42
N CYS A 278 -8.63 -11.26 -5.74
CA CYS A 278 -9.38 -12.06 -6.70
C CYS A 278 -10.84 -12.32 -6.27
N GLY A 279 -11.51 -11.25 -5.81
CA GLY A 279 -12.88 -11.31 -5.27
C GLY A 279 -13.00 -11.68 -3.79
N GLY A 280 -11.88 -11.92 -3.10
CA GLY A 280 -11.82 -12.16 -1.67
C GLY A 280 -11.71 -10.88 -0.83
N GLN A 281 -11.57 -11.04 0.49
CA GLN A 281 -11.56 -9.93 1.46
C GLN A 281 -10.39 -8.97 1.27
N PHE A 282 -9.27 -9.41 0.67
CA PHE A 282 -8.14 -8.53 0.37
C PHE A 282 -8.48 -7.43 -0.66
N LEU A 283 -9.52 -7.61 -1.49
CA LEU A 283 -10.01 -6.58 -2.42
C LEU A 283 -10.97 -5.57 -1.76
N ASP A 284 -11.67 -5.99 -0.70
CA ASP A 284 -12.71 -5.17 -0.07
C ASP A 284 -12.09 -4.19 0.92
N SER A 285 -12.07 -2.90 0.58
CA SER A 285 -11.51 -1.82 1.42
C SER A 285 -12.07 -1.80 2.85
N ASN A 286 -13.27 -2.34 3.09
CA ASN A 286 -13.82 -2.45 4.44
C ASN A 286 -13.03 -3.42 5.33
N VAL A 287 -12.47 -4.49 4.77
CA VAL A 287 -11.90 -5.58 5.55
C VAL A 287 -10.54 -6.08 5.03
N ALA A 288 -9.97 -5.39 4.04
CA ALA A 288 -8.67 -5.75 3.45
C ALA A 288 -7.55 -5.79 4.49
N ALA A 289 -7.58 -4.90 5.48
CA ALA A 289 -6.56 -4.81 6.53
C ALA A 289 -6.48 -6.01 7.47
N PHE A 290 -7.49 -6.88 7.49
CA PHE A 290 -7.46 -8.14 8.24
C PHE A 290 -6.79 -9.29 7.47
N ASP A 291 -6.48 -9.09 6.19
CA ASP A 291 -5.83 -10.11 5.38
C ASP A 291 -4.31 -10.06 5.62
N GLY A 292 -3.68 -11.24 5.78
CA GLY A 292 -2.25 -11.35 6.05
C GLY A 292 -1.33 -10.77 4.97
N LEU A 293 -1.81 -10.49 3.76
CA LEU A 293 -1.04 -9.78 2.72
C LEU A 293 -1.01 -8.27 2.91
N PHE A 294 -1.94 -7.68 3.66
CA PHE A 294 -2.11 -6.23 3.73
C PHE A 294 -0.87 -5.52 4.24
N MET A 295 -0.36 -5.91 5.39
CA MET A 295 0.82 -5.23 5.97
C MET A 295 2.08 -5.50 5.14
N LEU A 296 2.19 -6.66 4.48
CA LEU A 296 3.28 -6.95 3.55
C LEU A 296 3.22 -6.03 2.32
N HIS A 297 2.02 -5.82 1.79
CA HIS A 297 1.75 -4.96 0.65
C HIS A 297 2.03 -3.49 0.97
N HIS A 298 1.46 -2.96 2.06
CA HIS A 298 1.65 -1.57 2.45
C HIS A 298 3.07 -1.26 2.94
N SER A 299 3.80 -2.24 3.48
CA SER A 299 5.23 -2.07 3.75
C SER A 299 6.05 -1.90 2.46
N HIS A 300 5.64 -2.52 1.34
CA HIS A 300 6.28 -2.30 0.05
C HIS A 300 5.89 -0.95 -0.56
N VAL A 301 4.63 -0.53 -0.45
CA VAL A 301 4.20 0.82 -0.87
C VAL A 301 5.00 1.89 -0.12
N ASP A 302 5.16 1.74 1.19
CA ASP A 302 5.99 2.62 2.00
C ASP A 302 7.47 2.60 1.58
N ARG A 303 8.02 1.42 1.26
CA ARG A 303 9.39 1.27 0.73
C ARG A 303 9.60 2.08 -0.54
N LEU A 304 8.68 1.99 -1.50
CA LEU A 304 8.79 2.74 -2.75
C LEU A 304 8.71 4.26 -2.49
N TRP A 305 7.83 4.70 -1.60
CA TRP A 305 7.77 6.12 -1.21
C TRP A 305 9.03 6.59 -0.48
N ALA A 306 9.62 5.77 0.39
CA ALA A 306 10.88 6.10 1.06
C ALA A 306 12.01 6.35 0.05
N TYR A 307 12.20 5.46 -0.94
CA TYR A 307 13.17 5.71 -2.01
C TYR A 307 12.86 6.98 -2.80
N TYR A 308 11.58 7.23 -3.13
CA TYR A 308 11.19 8.45 -3.84
C TYR A 308 11.55 9.71 -3.06
N ASN A 309 11.39 9.72 -1.74
CA ASN A 309 11.71 10.86 -0.89
C ASN A 309 13.22 11.16 -0.85
N PHE A 310 14.08 10.15 -0.89
CA PHE A 310 15.53 10.36 -0.99
C PHE A 310 15.98 10.72 -2.41
N ILE A 311 15.21 10.34 -3.43
CA ILE A 311 15.46 10.70 -4.84
C ILE A 311 15.05 12.14 -5.14
N ASN A 312 13.90 12.56 -4.63
CA ASN A 312 13.24 13.84 -4.90
C ASN A 312 12.70 14.48 -3.61
N PRO A 313 13.57 14.97 -2.71
CA PRO A 313 13.16 15.46 -1.38
C PRO A 313 12.22 16.66 -1.42
N SER A 314 12.27 17.49 -2.48
CA SER A 314 11.34 18.61 -2.65
C SER A 314 9.92 18.18 -3.03
N GLN A 315 9.70 16.91 -3.35
CA GLN A 315 8.40 16.30 -3.65
C GLN A 315 8.06 15.16 -2.69
N ALA A 316 8.68 15.14 -1.50
CA ALA A 316 8.43 14.09 -0.52
C ALA A 316 6.98 14.08 -0.02
N VAL A 317 6.29 15.23 -0.07
CA VAL A 317 4.88 15.42 0.26
C VAL A 317 4.31 16.52 -0.63
N PHE A 318 2.98 16.56 -0.79
CA PHE A 318 2.28 17.70 -1.42
C PHE A 318 2.46 18.99 -0.61
N ASP A 319 2.32 20.15 -1.25
CA ASP A 319 2.55 21.48 -0.66
C ASP A 319 1.37 22.45 -0.81
N TYR A 320 0.22 21.95 -1.28
CA TYR A 320 -0.99 22.73 -1.52
C TYR A 320 -2.16 22.29 -0.63
N SER A 321 -3.26 23.04 -0.68
CA SER A 321 -4.51 22.70 0.01
C SER A 321 -5.56 22.17 -0.96
N TYR A 322 -6.37 21.21 -0.53
CA TYR A 322 -7.48 20.69 -1.33
C TYR A 322 -8.68 20.28 -0.46
N TYR A 323 -9.84 20.14 -1.07
CA TYR A 323 -11.03 19.59 -0.41
C TYR A 323 -10.92 18.07 -0.35
N GLY A 324 -10.73 17.54 0.85
CA GLY A 324 -10.60 16.11 1.10
C GLY A 324 -11.92 15.37 1.10
N GLN A 325 -11.84 14.05 1.03
CA GLN A 325 -13.02 13.18 1.07
C GLN A 325 -13.48 12.88 2.51
N SER A 326 -14.68 12.31 2.65
CA SER A 326 -15.15 11.80 3.94
C SER A 326 -14.26 10.66 4.45
N ARG A 327 -13.91 10.70 5.73
CA ARG A 327 -13.20 9.67 6.51
C ARG A 327 -13.79 9.64 7.92
N TYR A 328 -13.47 8.63 8.73
CA TYR A 328 -14.05 8.44 10.07
C TYR A 328 -14.19 9.75 10.86
N SER A 329 -13.10 10.49 11.08
CA SER A 329 -13.11 11.75 11.85
C SER A 329 -13.15 13.04 11.00
N SER A 330 -13.48 12.97 9.71
CA SER A 330 -13.49 14.14 8.81
C SER A 330 -14.65 14.06 7.81
N PRO A 331 -15.56 15.05 7.75
CA PRO A 331 -16.58 15.09 6.71
C PRO A 331 -15.97 15.40 5.34
N GLN A 332 -16.72 15.09 4.29
CA GLN A 332 -16.45 15.49 2.92
C GLN A 332 -16.21 17.01 2.84
N ASN A 333 -15.31 17.42 1.94
CA ASN A 333 -14.92 18.81 1.72
C ASN A 333 -14.19 19.49 2.90
N THR A 334 -13.66 18.70 3.85
CA THR A 334 -12.69 19.23 4.82
C THR A 334 -11.45 19.74 4.07
N VAL A 335 -10.97 20.94 4.40
CA VAL A 335 -9.72 21.47 3.81
C VAL A 335 -8.53 20.67 4.33
N ILE A 336 -7.82 20.01 3.43
CA ILE A 336 -6.63 19.23 3.71
C ILE A 336 -5.39 20.01 3.30
N THR A 337 -4.40 20.03 4.20
CA THR A 337 -3.07 20.60 4.02
C THR A 337 -2.03 19.56 4.43
N PRO A 338 -0.73 19.78 4.18
CA PRO A 338 0.33 18.89 4.65
C PRO A 338 0.40 18.78 6.19
N ASN A 339 -0.21 19.73 6.90
CA ASN A 339 -0.28 19.79 8.36
C ASN A 339 -1.63 19.30 8.92
N SER A 340 -2.54 18.83 8.06
CA SER A 340 -3.77 18.23 8.53
C SER A 340 -3.47 16.95 9.33
N PRO A 341 -4.23 16.67 10.40
CA PRO A 341 -4.06 15.45 11.17
C PRO A 341 -4.21 14.19 10.32
N LEU A 342 -3.38 13.18 10.61
CA LEU A 342 -3.51 11.82 10.11
C LEU A 342 -4.16 10.96 11.19
N GLN A 343 -5.46 11.18 11.45
CA GLN A 343 -6.17 10.41 12.47
C GLN A 343 -6.16 8.90 12.14
N PRO A 344 -6.07 8.01 13.15
CA PRO A 344 -6.09 8.30 14.58
C PRO A 344 -4.68 8.39 15.21
N PHE A 345 -3.64 8.61 14.42
CA PHE A 345 -2.26 8.40 14.88
C PHE A 345 -1.67 9.62 15.60
N TYR A 346 -1.23 9.42 16.84
CA TYR A 346 -0.49 10.40 17.63
C TYR A 346 1.01 10.08 17.65
N ASP A 347 1.84 11.11 17.75
CA ASP A 347 3.27 10.99 18.02
C ASP A 347 3.56 10.92 19.54
N ASP A 348 4.84 10.85 19.89
CA ASP A 348 5.34 10.80 21.28
C ASP A 348 5.05 12.07 22.10
N LYS A 349 4.61 13.15 21.46
CA LYS A 349 4.26 14.42 22.08
C LYS A 349 2.76 14.60 22.25
N ASP A 350 1.99 13.53 22.07
CA ASP A 350 0.53 13.54 22.14
C ASP A 350 -0.08 14.52 21.11
N THR A 351 0.57 14.65 19.95
CA THR A 351 0.05 15.43 18.82
C THR A 351 -0.17 14.54 17.62
N TYR A 352 -1.17 14.85 16.78
CA TYR A 352 -1.38 14.06 15.58
C TYR A 352 -0.13 14.04 14.68
N TRP A 353 0.12 12.88 14.08
CA TRP A 353 0.94 12.80 12.88
C TRP A 353 0.32 13.65 11.77
N THR A 354 1.17 14.22 10.94
CA THR A 354 0.77 14.99 9.75
C THR A 354 1.58 14.52 8.56
N SER A 355 1.12 14.81 7.33
CA SER A 355 1.87 14.42 6.13
C SER A 355 3.28 15.01 6.11
N ALA A 356 3.46 16.25 6.60
CA ALA A 356 4.75 16.90 6.73
C ALA A 356 5.69 16.16 7.70
N LYS A 357 5.17 15.70 8.86
CA LYS A 357 5.97 14.97 9.86
C LYS A 357 6.40 13.59 9.37
N VAL A 358 5.55 12.89 8.61
CA VAL A 358 5.85 11.53 8.13
C VAL A 358 6.56 11.47 6.78
N ALA A 359 6.82 12.62 6.13
CA ALA A 359 7.54 12.66 4.86
C ALA A 359 8.95 12.05 4.95
N SER A 360 9.56 12.06 6.14
CA SER A 360 10.87 11.42 6.40
C SER A 360 10.69 10.17 7.25
N ILE A 361 11.43 9.11 6.93
CA ILE A 361 11.51 7.90 7.77
C ILE A 361 12.51 8.03 8.93
N LYS A 362 13.32 9.11 8.95
CA LYS A 362 14.36 9.31 9.97
C LYS A 362 13.74 9.38 11.36
N GLY A 363 14.23 8.55 12.27
CA GLY A 363 13.76 8.50 13.66
C GLY A 363 12.54 7.61 13.91
N MET A 364 11.95 7.01 12.86
CA MET A 364 10.83 6.07 13.00
C MET A 364 11.28 4.63 13.32
N GLY A 365 12.58 4.42 13.52
CA GLY A 365 13.10 3.13 13.98
C GLY A 365 13.26 2.05 12.90
N TYR A 366 13.00 2.34 11.62
CA TYR A 366 13.21 1.41 10.50
C TYR A 366 13.93 2.07 9.33
N THR A 367 14.49 1.25 8.45
CA THR A 367 15.03 1.68 7.15
C THR A 367 14.78 0.64 6.04
N TYR A 368 15.36 0.86 4.87
CA TYR A 368 15.46 -0.08 3.77
C TYR A 368 16.91 -0.16 3.27
N GLU A 369 17.23 -1.20 2.49
CA GLU A 369 18.55 -1.36 1.87
C GLU A 369 19.00 -0.08 1.16
N GLY A 370 20.23 0.37 1.42
CA GLY A 370 20.82 1.56 0.79
C GLY A 370 20.38 2.89 1.41
N LEU A 371 19.42 2.89 2.35
CA LEU A 371 18.93 4.07 3.05
C LEU A 371 19.53 4.23 4.45
N GLU A 372 20.83 3.98 4.60
CA GLU A 372 21.55 4.14 5.87
C GLU A 372 21.78 5.63 6.20
N TYR A 373 20.66 6.35 6.42
CA TYR A 373 20.60 7.81 6.53
C TYR A 373 21.37 8.41 7.71
N TRP A 374 21.82 7.56 8.64
CA TRP A 374 22.65 7.92 9.78
C TRP A 374 24.15 7.89 9.45
N LYS A 375 24.55 7.25 8.34
CA LYS A 375 25.94 7.13 7.88
C LYS A 375 26.20 7.81 6.54
N LYS A 376 25.17 7.97 5.71
CA LYS A 376 25.30 8.47 4.32
C LYS A 376 24.87 9.92 4.18
N SER A 377 25.56 10.64 3.31
CA SER A 377 25.17 11.97 2.84
C SER A 377 23.89 11.93 2.00
N PRO A 378 23.19 13.07 1.83
CA PRO A 378 22.03 13.15 0.93
C PRO A 378 22.32 12.69 -0.50
N ASP A 379 23.50 13.00 -1.05
CA ASP A 379 23.88 12.61 -2.41
C ASP A 379 24.13 11.10 -2.54
N GLU A 380 24.75 10.48 -1.53
CA GLU A 380 24.91 9.02 -1.47
C GLU A 380 23.55 8.33 -1.38
N LEU A 381 22.65 8.80 -0.50
CA LEU A 381 21.30 8.24 -0.37
C LEU A 381 20.52 8.35 -1.68
N ARG A 382 20.60 9.50 -2.36
CA ARG A 382 19.96 9.72 -3.66
C ARG A 382 20.51 8.77 -4.73
N SER A 383 21.84 8.70 -4.86
CA SER A 383 22.53 7.84 -5.82
C SER A 383 22.24 6.36 -5.59
N ASP A 384 22.27 5.93 -4.33
CA ASP A 384 22.00 4.54 -3.94
C ASP A 384 20.54 4.17 -4.17
N SER A 385 19.61 5.08 -3.87
CA SER A 385 18.19 4.90 -4.17
C SER A 385 17.96 4.69 -5.67
N MET A 386 18.53 5.57 -6.52
CA MET A 386 18.41 5.41 -7.99
C MET A 386 19.05 4.10 -8.47
N ARG A 387 20.21 3.72 -7.92
CA ARG A 387 20.89 2.47 -8.26
C ARG A 387 20.09 1.23 -7.89
N ILE A 388 19.44 1.23 -6.73
CA ILE A 388 18.57 0.14 -6.29
C ILE A 388 17.34 0.04 -7.19
N ILE A 389 16.66 1.16 -7.44
CA ILE A 389 15.48 1.16 -8.33
C ILE A 389 15.84 0.71 -9.75
N ASN A 390 16.96 1.19 -10.32
CA ASN A 390 17.45 0.74 -11.61
C ASN A 390 17.79 -0.76 -11.60
N SER A 391 18.54 -1.24 -10.60
CA SER A 391 18.95 -2.65 -10.52
C SER A 391 17.77 -3.61 -10.34
N LEU A 392 16.71 -3.19 -9.64
CA LEU A 392 15.57 -4.06 -9.36
C LEU A 392 14.53 -4.01 -10.49
N TYR A 393 14.29 -2.83 -11.06
CA TYR A 393 13.09 -2.56 -11.84
C TYR A 393 13.32 -2.00 -13.24
N ALA A 394 14.53 -1.52 -13.58
CA ALA A 394 14.77 -1.07 -14.95
C ALA A 394 14.57 -2.23 -15.94
N PRO A 395 13.98 -1.97 -17.12
CA PRO A 395 13.86 -2.98 -18.17
C PRO A 395 15.25 -3.45 -18.57
N ILE A 396 15.45 -4.76 -18.58
CA ILE A 396 16.70 -5.35 -19.08
C ILE A 396 16.50 -5.48 -20.59
N ASP A 397 17.14 -4.62 -21.38
CA ASP A 397 17.38 -4.93 -22.80
C ASP A 397 18.23 -6.22 -22.84
N ASP A 398 17.97 -7.14 -23.77
CA ASP A 398 18.54 -8.51 -23.90
C ASP A 398 20.10 -8.63 -23.98
N GLY A 399 20.85 -7.60 -23.61
CA GLY A 399 22.27 -7.67 -23.31
C GLY A 399 22.56 -6.75 -22.13
N GLY A 400 23.01 -7.32 -21.01
CA GLY A 400 23.13 -6.64 -19.73
C GLY A 400 23.80 -5.26 -19.77
N PHE A 401 23.55 -4.48 -18.72
CA PHE A 401 24.20 -3.19 -18.45
C PHE A 401 25.69 -3.29 -18.83
N PHE A 402 26.17 -2.44 -19.74
CA PHE A 402 27.54 -2.36 -20.30
C PHE A 402 27.82 -2.93 -21.70
N LYS A 403 26.84 -3.04 -22.60
CA LYS A 403 27.09 -2.61 -24.00
C LYS A 403 26.44 -1.25 -24.22
N ARG A 404 27.19 -0.31 -24.80
CA ARG A 404 26.72 1.03 -25.21
C ARG A 404 25.26 0.93 -25.67
N SER A 405 24.35 1.64 -25.00
CA SER A 405 22.95 1.79 -25.42
C SER A 405 22.91 2.23 -26.89
N THR A 406 22.78 1.27 -27.79
CA THR A 406 22.31 1.46 -29.14
C THR A 406 20.90 0.90 -29.16
N GLY A 407 19.94 1.55 -28.48
CA GLY A 407 18.54 1.15 -28.62
C GLY A 407 17.52 1.44 -27.53
N GLN A 408 17.82 2.15 -26.42
CA GLN A 408 16.72 2.59 -25.55
C GLN A 408 15.72 3.41 -26.37
N ALA A 409 14.43 3.08 -26.25
CA ALA A 409 13.38 3.74 -27.03
C ALA A 409 13.47 5.26 -26.83
N LYS A 410 13.79 5.98 -27.91
CA LYS A 410 13.84 7.46 -27.91
C LYS A 410 12.48 8.08 -27.60
N THR A 411 11.42 7.28 -27.69
CA THR A 411 10.04 7.64 -27.41
C THR A 411 9.39 6.51 -26.63
N ARG A 412 8.67 6.85 -25.57
CA ARG A 412 7.81 5.94 -24.81
C ARG A 412 6.34 6.26 -25.06
N TYR A 413 5.50 5.23 -25.06
CA TYR A 413 4.07 5.36 -25.36
C TYR A 413 3.21 4.96 -24.17
N PHE A 414 2.22 5.80 -23.86
CA PHE A 414 1.30 5.56 -22.75
C PHE A 414 -0.14 5.72 -23.20
N ALA A 415 -1.04 4.95 -22.58
CA ALA A 415 -2.47 5.19 -22.64
C ALA A 415 -2.93 5.76 -21.30
N ARG A 416 -3.62 6.91 -21.34
CA ARG A 416 -4.20 7.57 -20.18
C ARG A 416 -5.71 7.38 -20.18
N VAL A 417 -6.23 6.90 -19.06
CA VAL A 417 -7.66 6.76 -18.76
C VAL A 417 -8.08 7.88 -17.81
N GLU A 418 -9.19 8.53 -18.12
CA GLU A 418 -9.85 9.48 -17.22
C GLU A 418 -11.34 9.13 -17.15
N LEU A 419 -11.92 9.08 -15.94
CA LEU A 419 -13.35 8.89 -15.74
C LEU A 419 -13.79 9.46 -14.38
N GLU A 420 -15.06 9.82 -14.26
CA GLU A 420 -15.69 10.06 -12.96
C GLU A 420 -16.10 8.72 -12.37
N ARG A 421 -15.69 8.47 -11.11
CA ARG A 421 -15.95 7.18 -10.46
C ARG A 421 -17.45 6.91 -10.40
N GLU A 422 -18.27 7.93 -10.19
CA GLU A 422 -19.74 7.90 -10.10
C GLU A 422 -20.42 7.33 -11.36
N HIS A 423 -19.76 7.38 -12.51
CA HIS A 423 -20.32 6.94 -13.79
C HIS A 423 -19.99 5.49 -14.13
N ILE A 424 -19.23 4.78 -13.30
CA ILE A 424 -18.82 3.39 -13.56
C ILE A 424 -19.20 2.49 -12.39
N GLU A 425 -19.63 1.27 -12.70
CA GLU A 425 -19.83 0.24 -11.68
C GLU A 425 -18.47 -0.19 -11.10
N ARG A 426 -18.41 -0.33 -9.77
CA ARG A 426 -17.18 -0.62 -9.03
C ARG A 426 -17.37 -1.85 -8.11
N PRO A 427 -16.28 -2.59 -7.81
CA PRO A 427 -14.98 -2.45 -8.44
C PRO A 427 -15.00 -2.99 -9.87
N SER A 428 -14.17 -2.47 -10.76
CA SER A 428 -14.06 -2.92 -12.15
C SER A 428 -12.67 -2.65 -12.71
N THR A 429 -12.42 -3.11 -13.94
CA THR A 429 -11.20 -2.81 -14.69
C THR A 429 -11.56 -2.18 -16.02
N VAL A 430 -10.87 -1.10 -16.38
CA VAL A 430 -10.82 -0.58 -17.74
C VAL A 430 -9.65 -1.24 -18.46
N ASN A 431 -9.93 -2.17 -19.38
CA ASN A 431 -8.94 -2.88 -20.17
C ASN A 431 -8.73 -2.13 -21.49
N ILE A 432 -7.48 -1.87 -21.84
CA ILE A 432 -7.07 -1.12 -23.02
C ILE A 432 -6.47 -2.09 -24.02
N PHE A 433 -6.83 -1.92 -25.29
CA PHE A 433 -6.28 -2.66 -26.40
C PHE A 433 -5.79 -1.70 -27.47
N VAL A 434 -4.71 -2.06 -28.16
CA VAL A 434 -4.20 -1.34 -29.32
C VAL A 434 -4.10 -2.33 -30.47
N ASP A 435 -4.81 -2.03 -31.57
CA ASP A 435 -4.88 -2.90 -32.76
C ASP A 435 -5.30 -4.34 -32.39
N GLY A 436 -6.36 -4.46 -31.60
CA GLY A 436 -6.91 -5.72 -31.12
C GLY A 436 -6.12 -6.44 -30.01
N LYS A 437 -4.89 -6.00 -29.69
CA LYS A 437 -4.01 -6.64 -28.68
C LYS A 437 -4.18 -6.04 -27.29
N PRO A 438 -4.23 -6.85 -26.21
CA PRO A 438 -4.29 -6.31 -24.84
C PRO A 438 -3.02 -5.50 -24.55
N ALA A 439 -3.18 -4.24 -24.14
CA ALA A 439 -2.08 -3.31 -23.95
C ALA A 439 -1.90 -2.89 -22.48
N GLY A 440 -2.98 -2.74 -21.72
CA GLY A 440 -2.88 -2.36 -20.30
C GLY A 440 -4.22 -2.33 -19.60
N LYS A 441 -4.20 -2.09 -18.28
CA LYS A 441 -5.41 -2.12 -17.44
C LYS A 441 -5.34 -1.06 -16.35
N VAL A 442 -6.46 -0.39 -16.11
CA VAL A 442 -6.64 0.50 -14.96
C VAL A 442 -7.74 -0.09 -14.06
N VAL A 443 -7.41 -0.31 -12.79
CA VAL A 443 -8.36 -0.78 -11.78
C VAL A 443 -9.15 0.40 -11.23
N VAL A 444 -10.47 0.26 -11.18
CA VAL A 444 -11.38 1.16 -10.47
C VAL A 444 -11.85 0.43 -9.21
N MET A 445 -11.28 0.81 -8.07
CA MET A 445 -11.62 0.21 -6.77
C MET A 445 -13.03 0.60 -6.31
N GLN A 446 -13.58 -0.14 -5.34
CA GLN A 446 -14.89 0.18 -4.73
C GLN A 446 -14.92 1.61 -4.17
N LEU A 447 -13.80 2.01 -3.56
CA LEU A 447 -13.58 3.31 -2.96
C LEU A 447 -12.37 4.01 -3.61
N PRO A 448 -12.36 5.35 -3.63
CA PRO A 448 -13.43 6.22 -3.14
C PRO A 448 -14.68 6.22 -4.03
N GLU A 449 -15.81 6.68 -3.50
CA GLU A 449 -17.09 6.59 -4.21
C GLU A 449 -17.26 7.64 -5.32
N ALA A 450 -16.47 8.72 -5.25
CA ALA A 450 -16.66 9.91 -6.05
C ALA A 450 -15.31 10.52 -6.48
N GLY A 451 -15.39 11.39 -7.50
CA GLY A 451 -14.30 12.17 -8.03
C GLY A 451 -13.53 11.50 -9.17
N THR A 452 -12.79 12.31 -9.92
CA THR A 452 -12.08 11.90 -11.13
C THR A 452 -10.96 10.90 -10.83
N LEU A 453 -10.99 9.76 -11.52
CA LEU A 453 -9.90 8.80 -11.60
C LEU A 453 -9.05 9.17 -12.82
N GLN A 454 -7.75 9.39 -12.62
CA GLN A 454 -6.78 9.39 -13.70
C GLN A 454 -5.87 8.17 -13.55
N GLY A 455 -5.73 7.41 -14.64
CA GLY A 455 -4.81 6.28 -14.71
C GLY A 455 -3.96 6.35 -15.96
N ARG A 456 -2.77 5.74 -15.90
CA ARG A 456 -1.79 5.76 -16.98
C ARG A 456 -1.07 4.42 -17.04
N VAL A 457 -1.01 3.83 -18.23
CA VAL A 457 -0.34 2.54 -18.46
C VAL A 457 0.59 2.65 -19.66
N ALA A 458 1.73 1.96 -19.60
CA ALA A 458 2.63 1.83 -20.74
C ALA A 458 1.98 0.94 -21.81
N VAL A 459 2.10 1.33 -23.08
CA VAL A 459 1.56 0.58 -24.25
C VAL A 459 2.59 0.45 -25.36
N ASP A 460 3.88 0.49 -24.99
CA ASP A 460 5.00 0.56 -25.91
C ASP A 460 5.00 -0.59 -26.93
N ALA A 461 4.89 -1.83 -26.47
CA ALA A 461 4.99 -3.01 -27.34
C ALA A 461 3.84 -3.06 -28.36
N GLU A 462 2.62 -2.76 -27.92
CA GLU A 462 1.43 -2.81 -28.75
C GLU A 462 1.38 -1.64 -29.74
N VAL A 463 1.85 -0.45 -29.36
CA VAL A 463 1.99 0.69 -30.28
C VAL A 463 3.03 0.40 -31.37
N HIS A 464 4.21 -0.12 -31.01
CA HIS A 464 5.21 -0.51 -32.02
C HIS A 464 4.67 -1.61 -32.94
N SER A 465 3.91 -2.56 -32.40
CA SER A 465 3.25 -3.57 -33.21
C SER A 465 2.23 -2.96 -34.17
N ALA A 466 1.44 -1.99 -33.74
CA ALA A 466 0.43 -1.34 -34.57
C ALA A 466 1.07 -0.55 -35.72
N PHE A 467 2.16 0.19 -35.45
CA PHE A 467 2.93 0.85 -36.52
C PHE A 467 3.47 -0.13 -37.56
N SER A 468 3.99 -1.28 -37.09
CA SER A 468 4.53 -2.31 -37.98
C SER A 468 3.45 -2.99 -38.81
N ALA A 469 2.25 -3.17 -38.26
CA ALA A 469 1.13 -3.83 -38.92
C ALA A 469 0.35 -2.93 -39.89
N ASN A 470 0.46 -1.61 -39.74
CA ASN A 470 -0.33 -0.63 -40.50
C ASN A 470 0.57 0.30 -41.34
N PRO A 471 0.80 0.01 -42.63
CA PRO A 471 1.72 0.76 -43.49
C PRO A 471 1.35 2.23 -43.74
N ALA A 472 0.08 2.60 -43.50
CA ALA A 472 -0.42 3.97 -43.62
C ALA A 472 -0.05 4.85 -42.41
N THR A 473 0.52 4.27 -41.36
CA THR A 473 0.95 5.02 -40.18
C THR A 473 2.20 5.83 -40.48
N ASN A 474 2.33 6.99 -39.85
CA ASN A 474 3.53 7.83 -39.95
C ASN A 474 4.44 7.69 -38.71
N GLY A 475 4.22 6.64 -37.91
CA GLY A 475 4.96 6.37 -36.67
C GLY A 475 4.61 7.30 -35.50
N THR A 476 3.50 8.03 -35.56
CA THR A 476 2.99 8.87 -34.46
C THR A 476 1.72 8.29 -33.87
N VAL A 477 1.45 8.57 -32.59
CA VAL A 477 0.21 8.09 -31.93
C VAL A 477 -1.06 8.59 -32.62
N SER A 478 -1.02 9.76 -33.29
CA SER A 478 -2.14 10.27 -34.09
C SER A 478 -2.56 9.33 -35.21
N SER A 479 -1.61 8.58 -35.79
CA SER A 479 -1.88 7.68 -36.91
C SER A 479 -2.52 6.36 -36.51
N ILE A 480 -2.60 6.06 -35.20
CA ILE A 480 -3.15 4.80 -34.66
C ILE A 480 -4.26 5.03 -33.62
N GLU A 481 -4.67 6.26 -33.36
CA GLU A 481 -5.67 6.58 -32.32
C GLU A 481 -6.99 5.81 -32.53
N HIS A 482 -7.37 5.60 -33.80
CA HIS A 482 -8.59 4.89 -34.21
C HIS A 482 -8.52 3.36 -34.03
N LEU A 483 -7.32 2.83 -33.74
CA LEU A 483 -7.06 1.41 -33.47
C LEU A 483 -7.14 1.07 -31.98
N VAL A 484 -7.39 2.06 -31.12
CA VAL A 484 -7.47 1.84 -29.69
C VAL A 484 -8.89 1.42 -29.30
N GLU A 485 -9.00 0.37 -28.51
CA GLU A 485 -10.27 -0.15 -28.02
C GLU A 485 -10.25 -0.22 -26.49
N VAL A 486 -11.45 -0.15 -25.89
CA VAL A 486 -11.65 -0.30 -24.46
C VAL A 486 -12.68 -1.38 -24.17
N GLU A 487 -12.46 -2.10 -23.08
CA GLU A 487 -13.41 -3.06 -22.51
C GLU A 487 -13.45 -2.89 -20.99
N ILE A 488 -14.66 -2.71 -20.43
CA ILE A 488 -14.84 -2.62 -18.98
C ILE A 488 -15.31 -3.97 -18.45
N ARG A 489 -14.67 -4.47 -17.39
CA ARG A 489 -14.97 -5.79 -16.79
C ARG A 489 -15.20 -5.70 -15.29
N ARG A 490 -16.20 -6.44 -14.79
CA ARG A 490 -16.41 -6.73 -13.37
C ARG A 490 -15.40 -7.78 -12.86
N PRO A 491 -15.25 -7.97 -11.54
CA PRO A 491 -14.35 -8.98 -10.97
C PRO A 491 -14.69 -10.42 -11.37
N ASP A 492 -15.97 -10.70 -11.65
CA ASP A 492 -16.47 -11.99 -12.13
C ASP A 492 -16.19 -12.22 -13.63
N GLY A 493 -15.66 -11.21 -14.33
CA GLY A 493 -15.33 -11.26 -15.76
C GLY A 493 -16.48 -10.85 -16.68
N SER A 494 -17.66 -10.52 -16.16
CA SER A 494 -18.75 -9.97 -16.98
C SER A 494 -18.42 -8.56 -17.48
N ALA A 495 -18.90 -8.21 -18.68
CA ALA A 495 -18.64 -6.91 -19.29
C ALA A 495 -19.60 -5.83 -18.75
N ILE A 496 -19.09 -4.60 -18.69
CA ILE A 496 -19.89 -3.37 -18.52
C ILE A 496 -19.85 -2.64 -19.87
N PRO A 497 -21.00 -2.31 -20.48
CA PRO A 497 -21.02 -1.58 -21.75
C PRO A 497 -20.30 -0.24 -21.64
N VAL A 498 -19.40 0.07 -22.59
CA VAL A 498 -18.58 1.30 -22.48
C VAL A 498 -19.44 2.56 -22.53
N ASN A 499 -20.53 2.53 -23.29
CA ASN A 499 -21.47 3.65 -23.45
C ASN A 499 -22.24 4.01 -22.16
N THR A 500 -22.22 3.17 -21.13
CA THR A 500 -22.82 3.50 -19.83
C THR A 500 -21.90 4.36 -18.95
N VAL A 501 -20.66 4.61 -19.37
CA VAL A 501 -19.67 5.43 -18.65
C VAL A 501 -19.35 6.70 -19.44
N PRO A 502 -20.25 7.71 -19.43
CA PRO A 502 -20.14 8.88 -20.31
C PRO A 502 -18.91 9.76 -20.06
N SER A 503 -18.29 9.68 -18.87
CA SER A 503 -17.07 10.42 -18.56
C SER A 503 -15.79 9.73 -19.01
N LEU A 504 -15.84 8.48 -19.48
CA LEU A 504 -14.63 7.77 -19.87
C LEU A 504 -13.96 8.50 -21.04
N LYS A 505 -12.69 8.81 -20.87
CA LYS A 505 -11.80 9.35 -21.89
C LYS A 505 -10.54 8.51 -21.97
N LEU A 506 -10.04 8.32 -23.18
CA LEU A 506 -8.77 7.67 -23.44
C LEU A 506 -7.88 8.59 -24.27
N THR A 507 -6.64 8.76 -23.85
CA THR A 507 -5.64 9.59 -24.54
C THR A 507 -4.39 8.75 -24.76
N LEU A 508 -3.89 8.70 -26.00
CA LEU A 508 -2.55 8.19 -26.28
C LEU A 508 -1.52 9.31 -26.07
N GLU A 509 -0.40 8.97 -25.44
CA GLU A 509 0.72 9.88 -25.21
C GLU A 509 1.99 9.30 -25.80
N GLU A 510 2.75 10.12 -26.51
CA GLU A 510 4.14 9.85 -26.88
C GLU A 510 5.06 10.78 -26.08
N VAL A 511 6.11 10.22 -25.50
CA VAL A 511 7.03 10.95 -24.62
C VAL A 511 8.44 10.74 -25.12
N ALA A 512 9.10 11.82 -25.56
CA ALA A 512 10.52 11.75 -25.89
C ALA A 512 11.34 11.38 -24.64
N VAL A 513 12.35 10.53 -24.78
CA VAL A 513 13.17 10.07 -23.65
C VAL A 513 14.65 10.29 -23.95
N THR A 514 15.32 10.95 -23.02
CA THR A 514 16.79 10.98 -22.98
C THR A 514 17.27 9.82 -22.12
N PRO A 515 18.07 8.86 -22.64
CA PRO A 515 18.59 7.74 -21.88
C PRO A 515 19.37 8.15 -20.62
N ALA A 516 19.35 7.29 -19.60
CA ALA A 516 20.20 7.47 -18.42
C ALA A 516 21.68 7.38 -18.80
N LYS A 517 22.53 8.22 -18.18
CA LYS A 517 23.98 8.21 -18.44
C LYS A 517 24.74 7.18 -17.61
N SER A 518 24.15 6.73 -16.51
CA SER A 518 24.74 5.81 -15.54
C SER A 518 23.67 5.04 -14.80
N ASN A 519 24.06 4.02 -14.03
CA ASN A 519 23.13 3.24 -13.21
C ASN A 519 22.62 4.02 -11.97
N SER A 520 23.15 5.22 -11.71
CA SER A 520 22.69 6.11 -10.63
C SER A 520 21.87 7.29 -11.16
N GLU A 521 21.35 7.19 -12.39
CA GLU A 521 20.45 8.17 -13.00
C GLU A 521 19.24 7.44 -13.61
N PHE A 522 18.10 8.13 -13.65
CA PHE A 522 16.96 7.69 -14.47
C PHE A 522 17.00 8.32 -15.86
N PRO A 523 16.36 7.68 -16.86
CA PRO A 523 16.03 8.35 -18.12
C PRO A 523 15.25 9.64 -17.84
N LYS A 524 15.44 10.66 -18.68
CA LYS A 524 14.75 11.95 -18.52
C LYS A 524 13.62 12.07 -19.53
N PRO A 525 12.35 12.16 -19.08
CA PRO A 525 11.23 12.49 -19.94
C PRO A 525 11.40 13.88 -20.53
N GLY A 526 11.22 14.01 -21.84
CA GLY A 526 11.22 15.26 -22.60
C GLY A 526 9.80 15.69 -22.96
N ASN A 527 9.66 16.29 -24.15
CA ASN A 527 8.37 16.75 -24.66
C ASN A 527 7.38 15.59 -24.80
N LYS A 528 6.11 15.88 -24.46
CA LYS A 528 4.99 14.95 -24.56
C LYS A 528 4.04 15.46 -25.65
N ASN A 529 3.63 14.58 -26.58
CA ASN A 529 2.49 14.84 -27.46
C ASN A 529 1.34 13.92 -27.04
N LYS A 530 0.12 14.45 -27.05
CA LYS A 530 -1.08 13.74 -26.60
C LYS A 530 -2.15 13.80 -27.68
N VAL A 531 -2.84 12.68 -27.89
CA VAL A 531 -3.93 12.56 -28.86
C VAL A 531 -5.10 11.83 -28.20
N ALA A 532 -6.28 12.43 -28.24
CA ALA A 532 -7.49 11.75 -27.80
C ALA A 532 -7.75 10.53 -28.70
N ALA A 533 -7.95 9.36 -28.11
CA ALA A 533 -8.30 8.16 -28.85
C ALA A 533 -9.80 8.11 -29.12
N SER A 534 -10.17 7.65 -30.31
CA SER A 534 -11.54 7.30 -30.65
C SER A 534 -11.99 6.12 -29.80
N LEU A 535 -12.77 6.38 -28.75
CA LEU A 535 -13.27 5.34 -27.86
C LEU A 535 -14.13 4.33 -28.62
N ARG A 536 -13.57 3.13 -28.81
CA ARG A 536 -14.28 2.01 -29.41
C ARG A 536 -14.51 0.95 -28.35
N ASP A 537 -15.77 0.58 -28.15
CA ASP A 537 -16.11 -0.61 -27.38
C ASP A 537 -15.64 -1.83 -28.16
N ARG A 538 -14.75 -2.62 -27.55
CA ARG A 538 -14.21 -3.85 -28.17
C ARG A 538 -15.31 -4.81 -28.63
N HIS A 539 -16.45 -4.84 -27.93
CA HIS A 539 -17.60 -5.70 -28.26
C HIS A 539 -18.74 -4.94 -28.95
N GLY A 540 -18.56 -3.65 -29.20
CA GLY A 540 -19.51 -2.81 -29.90
C GLY A 540 -19.67 -3.27 -31.35
N LYS A 541 -20.84 -3.85 -31.67
CA LYS A 541 -21.36 -3.87 -33.04
C LYS A 541 -21.35 -2.44 -33.56
N ALA A 542 -20.85 -2.25 -34.79
CA ALA A 542 -20.87 -0.97 -35.48
C ALA A 542 -22.26 -0.32 -35.31
N SER A 543 -22.30 0.86 -34.69
CA SER A 543 -23.48 1.72 -34.74
C SER A 543 -23.66 2.11 -36.21
N SER A 544 -24.64 1.50 -36.86
CA SER A 544 -25.15 1.88 -38.18
C SER A 544 -25.77 3.26 -38.15
#